data_AF-R6CEU1-F1
#
_entry.id   AF-R6CEU1-F1
#
_cell.length_a   1.000
_cell.length_b   1.000
_cell.length_c   1.000
_cell.angle_alpha   90.00
_cell.angle_beta   90.00
_cell.angle_gamma   90.00
#
_symmetry.space_group_name_H-M   'P 1'
#
loop_
_entity.id
_entity.type
_entity.pdbx_description
1 polymer ?
#
loop_
_entity_poly.entity_id
_entity_poly.type
_entity_poly.pdbx_seq_one_letter_code
_entity_poly.pdbx_strand_id
1 'polypeptide(L)'
;MAFVNEKLTPTQREELAKKKIKNPYGSFRDTTEGIMPLYLTIDKNSETWLAHCYNHHDTNNDIEEFIFMYKSNPIHVQAIKSIHEQQVCWKITRIDFPKGLLNDKEHLQILLTDAFKAYNISGWPGEESGQTKVIYGYEQGGVL
;
A
#
# COMPACT_ATOMS: atom_id res chain seq x y z
N MET A 1 2.91 16.43 6.07
CA MET A 1 3.07 15.21 5.25
C MET A 1 1.86 15.16 4.33
N ALA A 2 2.06 15.02 3.03
CA ALA A 2 0.97 14.97 2.05
C ALA A 2 1.34 13.97 0.96
N PHE A 3 0.63 12.85 0.92
CA PHE A 3 0.83 11.84 -0.10
C PHE A 3 0.27 12.33 -1.44
N VAL A 4 1.01 12.06 -2.52
CA VAL A 4 0.59 12.34 -3.89
C VAL A 4 0.86 11.13 -4.79
N ASN A 5 0.02 10.95 -5.80
CA ASN A 5 0.20 9.90 -6.80
C ASN A 5 1.17 10.35 -7.88
N GLU A 6 2.21 9.56 -8.11
CA GLU A 6 3.23 9.83 -9.12
C GLU A 6 3.43 8.63 -10.03
N LYS A 7 3.55 8.92 -11.34
CA LYS A 7 3.98 7.93 -12.31
C LYS A 7 5.50 7.86 -12.31
N LEU A 8 6.04 6.66 -12.13
CA LEU A 8 7.48 6.45 -12.16
C LEU A 8 8.02 6.43 -13.59
N THR A 9 9.15 7.10 -13.79
CA THR A 9 9.95 6.96 -15.01
C THR A 9 10.58 5.57 -15.10
N PRO A 10 11.00 5.10 -16.30
CA PRO A 10 11.75 3.84 -16.43
C PRO A 10 12.96 3.75 -15.48
N THR A 11 13.76 4.81 -15.39
CA THR A 11 14.95 4.85 -14.50
C THR A 11 14.57 4.70 -13.03
N GLN A 12 13.54 5.39 -12.55
CA GLN A 12 13.08 5.25 -11.15
C GLN A 12 12.58 3.84 -10.85
N ARG A 13 11.90 3.18 -11.81
CA ARG A 13 11.46 1.78 -11.66
C ARG A 13 12.64 0.82 -11.57
N GLU A 14 13.67 1.03 -12.39
CA GLU A 14 14.90 0.23 -12.33
C GLU A 14 15.65 0.43 -11.01
N GLU A 15 15.74 1.66 -10.51
CA GLU A 15 16.34 1.96 -9.20
C GLU A 15 15.58 1.30 -8.05
N LEU A 16 14.24 1.31 -8.12
CA LEU A 16 13.40 0.63 -7.13
C LEU A 16 13.58 -0.89 -7.20
N ALA A 17 13.61 -1.48 -8.40
CA ALA A 17 13.82 -2.91 -8.59
C ALA A 17 15.18 -3.38 -8.06
N LYS A 18 16.23 -2.56 -8.18
CA LYS A 18 17.56 -2.86 -7.59
C LYS A 18 17.54 -3.03 -6.07
N LYS A 19 16.54 -2.48 -5.37
CA LYS A 19 16.35 -2.70 -3.93
C LYS A 19 15.86 -4.11 -3.59
N LYS A 20 15.44 -4.90 -4.58
CA LYS A 20 14.97 -6.30 -4.45
C LYS A 20 13.90 -6.47 -3.35
N ILE A 21 13.02 -5.47 -3.23
CA ILE A 21 11.89 -5.51 -2.29
C ILE A 21 10.90 -6.55 -2.81
N LYS A 22 10.71 -7.65 -2.08
CA LYS A 22 9.85 -8.75 -2.51
C LYS A 22 8.41 -8.50 -2.11
N ASN A 23 7.47 -8.83 -3.00
CA ASN A 23 6.07 -9.05 -2.62
C ASN A 23 5.84 -10.57 -2.50
N PRO A 24 5.58 -11.11 -1.30
CA PRO A 24 5.36 -12.56 -1.09
C PRO A 24 4.19 -13.13 -1.89
N TYR A 25 3.21 -12.31 -2.24
CA TYR A 25 2.02 -12.70 -3.00
C TYR A 25 2.00 -12.11 -4.41
N GLY A 26 3.10 -11.52 -4.87
CA GLY A 26 3.19 -10.89 -6.19
C GLY A 26 3.37 -11.88 -7.34
N SER A 27 3.62 -11.37 -8.54
CA SER A 27 4.01 -12.22 -9.67
C SER A 27 5.30 -13.00 -9.35
N PHE A 28 5.59 -14.07 -10.11
CA PHE A 28 6.86 -14.78 -9.97
C PHE A 28 8.05 -13.80 -9.99
N ARG A 29 8.02 -12.83 -10.91
CA ARG A 29 9.01 -11.77 -10.99
C ARG A 29 9.10 -10.92 -9.71
N ASP A 30 7.98 -10.51 -9.13
CA ASP A 30 8.00 -9.71 -7.89
C ASP A 30 8.55 -10.52 -6.69
N THR A 31 8.30 -11.82 -6.67
CA THR A 31 8.80 -12.71 -5.60
C THR A 31 10.30 -13.02 -5.74
N THR A 32 10.85 -13.02 -6.97
CA THR A 32 12.25 -13.38 -7.25
C THR A 32 13.17 -12.20 -7.52
N GLU A 33 12.71 -11.20 -8.26
CA GLU A 33 13.47 -10.04 -8.74
C GLU A 33 13.12 -8.75 -7.97
N GLY A 34 11.95 -8.70 -7.35
CA GLY A 34 11.44 -7.55 -6.60
C GLY A 34 10.38 -6.75 -7.37
N ILE A 35 9.65 -5.92 -6.64
CA ILE A 35 8.52 -5.15 -7.19
C ILE A 35 8.98 -4.11 -8.22
N MET A 36 8.14 -3.87 -9.24
CA MET A 36 8.38 -2.83 -10.24
C MET A 36 7.10 -2.04 -10.57
N PRO A 37 6.53 -1.30 -9.60
CA PRO A 37 5.27 -0.59 -9.77
C PRO A 37 5.37 0.52 -10.83
N LEU A 38 4.25 0.81 -11.51
CA LEU A 38 4.15 1.94 -12.44
C LEU A 38 3.90 3.28 -11.72
N TYR A 39 3.24 3.23 -10.57
CA TYR A 39 2.82 4.38 -9.79
C TYR A 39 3.23 4.20 -8.33
N LEU A 40 3.56 5.30 -7.67
CA LEU A 40 3.67 5.37 -6.23
C LEU A 40 2.73 6.43 -5.69
N THR A 41 2.13 6.15 -4.54
CA THR A 41 1.56 7.17 -3.67
C THR A 41 2.62 7.54 -2.64
N ILE A 42 3.26 8.70 -2.77
CA ILE A 42 4.49 9.07 -2.06
C ILE A 42 4.34 10.34 -1.25
N ASP A 43 4.89 10.36 -0.04
CA ASP A 43 5.21 11.59 0.70
C ASP A 43 6.70 11.88 0.54
N LYS A 44 7.01 12.91 -0.25
CA LYS A 44 8.39 13.30 -0.59
C LYS A 44 9.21 13.77 0.61
N ASN A 45 8.56 14.14 1.72
CA ASN A 45 9.25 14.64 2.89
C ASN A 45 9.76 13.52 3.81
N SER A 46 9.30 12.27 3.62
CA SER A 46 9.48 11.20 4.62
C SER A 46 9.95 9.87 4.04
N GLU A 47 10.42 9.84 2.80
CA GLU A 47 10.80 8.63 2.05
C GLU A 47 9.73 7.51 2.10
N THR A 48 8.49 7.88 2.42
CA THR A 48 7.40 6.95 2.68
C THR A 48 6.52 6.88 1.45
N TRP A 49 6.21 5.67 1.00
CA TRP A 49 5.39 5.46 -0.19
C TRP A 49 4.59 4.17 -0.13
N LEU A 50 3.49 4.14 -0.87
CA LEU A 50 2.64 2.98 -1.07
C LEU A 50 2.69 2.58 -2.55
N ALA A 51 2.86 1.28 -2.81
CA ALA A 51 2.83 0.70 -4.14
C ALA A 51 1.83 -0.46 -4.19
N HIS A 52 0.90 -0.40 -5.14
CA HIS A 52 0.12 -1.58 -5.53
C HIS A 52 1.03 -2.55 -6.27
N CYS A 53 0.92 -3.83 -5.96
CA CYS A 53 1.83 -4.85 -6.47
C CYS A 53 1.11 -5.98 -7.19
N TYR A 54 -0.02 -6.45 -6.66
CA TYR A 54 -0.73 -7.59 -7.21
C TYR A 54 -2.18 -7.60 -6.73
N ASN A 55 -3.04 -8.29 -7.47
CA ASN A 55 -4.38 -8.61 -7.00
C ASN A 55 -4.68 -10.08 -7.27
N HIS A 56 -5.40 -10.71 -6.34
CA HIS A 56 -5.89 -12.07 -6.53
C HIS A 56 -7.30 -12.22 -6.00
N HIS A 57 -7.99 -13.22 -6.53
CA HIS A 57 -9.32 -13.58 -6.08
C HIS A 57 -9.21 -14.69 -5.03
N ASP A 58 -9.66 -14.42 -3.81
CA ASP A 58 -9.84 -15.43 -2.77
C ASP A 58 -11.33 -15.58 -2.48
N THR A 59 -11.87 -16.77 -2.76
CA THR A 59 -13.23 -17.32 -2.48
C THR A 59 -14.42 -16.38 -2.67
N ASN A 60 -14.44 -15.23 -1.99
CA ASN A 60 -15.51 -14.24 -2.00
C ASN A 60 -15.05 -12.79 -2.26
N ASN A 61 -13.74 -12.50 -2.33
CA ASN A 61 -13.22 -11.14 -2.44
C ASN A 61 -12.02 -11.04 -3.38
N ASP A 62 -11.92 -9.90 -4.08
CA ASP A 62 -10.68 -9.48 -4.71
C ASP A 62 -9.78 -8.83 -3.64
N ILE A 63 -8.64 -9.47 -3.39
CA ILE A 63 -7.61 -9.02 -2.46
C ILE A 63 -6.56 -8.26 -3.25
N GLU A 64 -6.31 -7.03 -2.82
CA GLU A 64 -5.32 -6.12 -3.38
C GLU A 64 -4.09 -6.10 -2.46
N GLU A 65 -2.92 -6.38 -3.04
CA GLU A 65 -1.64 -6.51 -2.35
C GLU A 65 -0.79 -5.27 -2.56
N PHE A 66 -0.30 -4.72 -1.45
CA PHE A 66 0.50 -3.50 -1.43
C PHE A 66 1.80 -3.68 -0.65
N ILE A 67 2.80 -2.89 -1.06
CA ILE A 67 3.97 -2.61 -0.24
C ILE A 67 3.89 -1.16 0.22
N PHE A 68 3.88 -0.98 1.55
CA PHE A 68 4.03 0.31 2.21
C PHE A 68 5.45 0.44 2.74
N MET A 69 6.23 1.33 2.15
CA MET A 69 7.59 1.62 2.58
C MET A 69 7.58 2.68 3.67
N TYR A 70 8.13 2.37 4.84
CA TYR A 70 8.30 3.32 5.94
C TYR A 70 9.73 3.31 6.46
N LYS A 71 10.43 4.44 6.36
CA LYS A 71 11.84 4.57 6.81
C LYS A 71 12.73 3.41 6.32
N SER A 72 12.67 3.11 5.01
CA SER A 72 13.39 1.97 4.38
C SER A 72 12.95 0.56 4.80
N ASN A 73 11.85 0.41 5.56
CA ASN A 73 11.26 -0.88 5.88
C ASN A 73 10.04 -1.15 4.98
N PRO A 74 10.06 -2.18 4.11
CA PRO A 74 8.89 -2.59 3.38
C PRO A 74 7.91 -3.31 4.32
N ILE A 75 6.67 -2.83 4.36
CA ILE A 75 5.57 -3.41 5.13
C ILE A 75 4.55 -3.93 4.14
N HIS A 76 4.22 -5.19 4.26
CA HIS A 76 3.22 -5.82 3.40
C HIS A 76 1.81 -5.52 3.93
N VAL A 77 0.91 -5.14 3.02
CA VAL A 77 -0.47 -4.74 3.34
C VAL A 77 -1.45 -5.39 2.37
N GLN A 78 -2.44 -6.09 2.92
CA GLN A 78 -3.59 -6.59 2.18
C GLN A 78 -4.78 -5.68 2.41
N ALA A 79 -5.49 -5.34 1.33
CA ALA A 79 -6.73 -4.61 1.43
C ALA A 79 -7.77 -5.11 0.42
N ILE A 80 -9.04 -4.90 0.74
CA ILE A 80 -10.17 -5.13 -0.17
C ILE A 80 -10.74 -3.77 -0.55
N LYS A 81 -10.94 -3.56 -1.85
CA LYS A 81 -11.59 -2.37 -2.39
C LYS A 81 -13.09 -2.60 -2.54
N SER A 82 -13.87 -1.60 -2.17
CA SER A 82 -15.31 -1.52 -2.48
C SER A 82 -15.63 -0.10 -2.92
N ILE A 83 -16.56 0.06 -3.86
CA ILE A 83 -16.99 1.36 -4.38
C ILE A 83 -18.50 1.42 -4.30
N HIS A 84 -19.01 2.37 -3.53
CA HIS A 84 -20.45 2.61 -3.36
C HIS A 84 -20.73 4.10 -3.51
N GLU A 85 -21.66 4.47 -4.40
CA GLU A 85 -22.14 5.86 -4.57
C GLU A 85 -21.00 6.91 -4.65
N GLN A 86 -19.96 6.62 -5.45
CA GLN A 86 -18.76 7.47 -5.64
C GLN A 86 -17.82 7.58 -4.41
N GLN A 87 -18.09 6.84 -3.33
CA GLN A 87 -17.17 6.66 -2.21
C GLN A 87 -16.32 5.40 -2.43
N VAL A 88 -15.00 5.56 -2.33
CA VAL A 88 -14.06 4.42 -2.32
C VAL A 88 -13.87 3.99 -0.87
N CYS A 89 -14.03 2.70 -0.59
CA CYS A 89 -13.78 2.14 0.72
C CYS A 89 -12.72 1.04 0.64
N TRP A 90 -11.59 1.29 1.29
CA TRP A 90 -10.51 0.34 1.49
C TRP A 90 -10.65 -0.33 2.86
N LYS A 91 -10.86 -1.64 2.87
CA LYS A 91 -10.79 -2.45 4.08
C LYS A 91 -9.42 -3.11 4.16
N ILE A 92 -8.54 -2.63 5.03
CA ILE A 92 -7.24 -3.24 5.28
C ILE A 92 -7.46 -4.53 6.08
N THR A 93 -7.18 -5.68 5.49
CA THR A 93 -7.42 -7.00 6.09
C THR A 93 -6.18 -7.54 6.80
N ARG A 94 -4.98 -7.15 6.38
CA ARG A 94 -3.72 -7.59 7.00
C ARG A 94 -2.64 -6.53 6.88
N ILE A 95 -1.81 -6.42 7.92
CA ILE A 95 -0.56 -5.66 7.90
C ILE A 95 0.50 -6.51 8.59
N ASP A 96 1.59 -6.83 7.89
CA ASP A 96 2.71 -7.58 8.44
C ASP A 96 3.71 -6.61 9.09
N PHE A 97 3.40 -6.10 10.29
CA PHE A 97 4.28 -5.17 11.01
C PHE A 97 5.61 -5.84 11.40
N PRO A 98 6.76 -5.28 10.98
CA PRO A 98 8.06 -5.72 11.48
C PRO A 98 8.15 -5.53 13.00
N LYS A 99 8.75 -6.48 13.72
CA LYS A 99 8.87 -6.43 15.20
C LYS A 99 9.48 -5.11 15.72
N GLY A 100 10.43 -4.53 14.98
CA GLY A 100 11.09 -3.28 15.33
C GLY A 100 10.22 -2.02 15.19
N LEU A 101 9.02 -2.13 14.59
CA LEU A 101 8.11 -1.02 14.32
C LEU A 101 6.80 -1.10 15.12
N LEU A 102 6.68 -2.03 16.07
CA LEU A 102 5.47 -2.19 16.88
C LEU A 102 5.14 -0.95 17.73
N ASN A 103 6.17 -0.24 18.22
CA ASN A 103 5.99 1.00 18.99
C ASN A 103 5.46 2.17 18.12
N ASP A 104 5.65 2.09 16.81
CA ASP A 104 5.21 3.11 15.84
C ASP A 104 3.83 2.77 15.23
N LYS A 105 3.15 1.72 15.72
CA LYS A 105 1.95 1.15 15.08
C LYS A 105 0.83 2.18 14.83
N GLU A 106 0.48 2.99 15.82
CA GLU A 106 -0.58 3.99 15.67
C GLU A 106 -0.21 5.06 14.63
N HIS A 107 1.03 5.52 14.69
CA HIS A 107 1.55 6.48 13.71
C HIS A 107 1.58 5.91 12.29
N LEU A 108 1.99 4.64 12.16
CA LEU A 108 1.97 3.90 10.89
C LEU A 108 0.55 3.76 10.33
N GLN A 109 -0.45 3.48 11.18
CA GLN A 109 -1.84 3.42 10.74
C GLN A 109 -2.35 4.79 10.27
N ILE A 110 -1.95 5.88 10.92
CA ILE A 110 -2.29 7.24 10.43
C ILE A 110 -1.70 7.47 9.04
N LEU A 111 -0.40 7.20 8.87
CA LEU A 111 0.27 7.38 7.58
C LEU A 111 -0.30 6.48 6.49
N LEU A 112 -0.59 5.21 6.82
CA LEU A 112 -1.19 4.27 5.89
C LEU A 112 -2.59 4.73 5.47
N THR A 113 -3.38 5.25 6.42
CA THR A 113 -4.70 5.84 6.13
C THR A 113 -4.59 7.00 5.15
N ASP A 114 -3.63 7.90 5.38
CA ASP A 114 -3.42 9.05 4.50
C ASP A 114 -2.89 8.63 3.12
N ALA A 115 -2.04 7.60 3.05
CA ALA A 115 -1.59 7.01 1.80
C ALA A 115 -2.74 6.39 1.02
N PHE A 116 -3.62 5.60 1.64
CA PHE A 116 -4.78 5.02 0.95
C PHE A 116 -5.79 6.08 0.49
N LYS A 117 -5.97 7.16 1.26
CA LYS A 117 -6.80 8.29 0.84
C LYS A 117 -6.24 8.99 -0.41
N ALA A 118 -4.92 9.16 -0.49
CA ALA A 118 -4.28 9.72 -1.67
C ALA A 118 -4.26 8.74 -2.85
N TYR A 119 -4.06 7.44 -2.58
CA TYR A 119 -4.12 6.38 -3.59
C TYR A 119 -5.49 6.33 -4.29
N ASN A 120 -6.57 6.55 -3.53
CA ASN A 120 -7.94 6.61 -4.03
C ASN A 120 -8.33 5.28 -4.73
N ILE A 121 -8.65 5.24 -6.02
CA ILE A 121 -9.10 4.02 -6.72
C ILE A 121 -7.93 3.20 -7.24
N SER A 122 -6.97 3.86 -7.89
CA SER A 122 -5.92 3.20 -8.69
C SER A 122 -4.51 3.72 -8.47
N GLY A 123 -4.34 4.82 -7.72
CA GLY A 123 -3.04 5.50 -7.60
C GLY A 123 -2.66 6.28 -8.86
N TRP A 124 -3.59 6.51 -9.80
CA TRP A 124 -3.32 7.31 -10.99
C TRP A 124 -3.15 8.80 -10.64
N PRO A 125 -2.14 9.49 -11.21
CA PRO A 125 -1.97 10.93 -11.01
C PRO A 125 -3.13 11.76 -11.56
N GLY A 126 -3.74 12.61 -10.73
CA GLY A 126 -4.85 13.47 -11.13
C GLY A 126 -6.22 12.78 -11.13
N GLU A 127 -6.34 11.58 -10.57
CA GLU A 127 -7.63 10.98 -10.27
C GLU A 127 -8.39 11.88 -9.27
N GLU A 128 -9.62 12.27 -9.63
CA GLU A 128 -10.44 13.09 -8.73
C GLU A 128 -10.65 12.35 -7.42
N SER A 129 -10.29 12.99 -6.30
CA SER A 129 -10.42 12.40 -4.99
C SER A 129 -11.90 12.26 -4.65
N GLY A 130 -12.48 11.08 -4.88
CA GLY A 130 -13.71 10.69 -4.23
C GLY A 130 -13.50 10.71 -2.71
N GLN A 131 -14.58 10.75 -1.93
CA GLN A 131 -14.45 10.51 -0.50
C GLN A 131 -13.85 9.10 -0.33
N THR A 132 -12.61 9.00 0.14
CA THR A 132 -11.98 7.71 0.41
C THR A 132 -12.09 7.40 1.90
N LYS A 133 -12.73 6.27 2.21
CA LYS A 133 -12.84 5.72 3.55
C LYS A 133 -11.85 4.56 3.71
N VAL A 134 -11.17 4.51 4.85
CA VAL A 134 -10.26 3.41 5.19
C VAL A 134 -10.75 2.77 6.49
N ILE A 135 -10.89 1.45 6.47
CA ILE A 135 -11.35 0.64 7.60
C ILE A 135 -10.31 -0.43 7.89
N TYR A 136 -9.95 -0.64 9.15
CA TYR A 136 -9.08 -1.73 9.57
C TYR A 136 -9.95 -2.93 9.95
N GLY A 137 -9.80 -4.03 9.22
CA GLY A 137 -10.68 -5.20 9.26
C GLY A 137 -10.16 -6.39 10.06
N TYR A 138 -9.00 -6.28 10.69
CA TYR A 138 -8.54 -7.25 11.69
C TYR A 138 -9.10 -6.87 13.05
N GLU A 139 -9.52 -7.87 13.86
CA GLU A 139 -9.74 -7.62 15.27
C GLU A 139 -8.45 -7.01 15.85
N GLN A 140 -8.59 -5.95 16.63
CA GLN A 140 -7.51 -5.52 17.51
C GLN A 140 -7.32 -6.63 18.54
N GLY A 141 -6.63 -7.70 18.14
CA GLY A 141 -6.25 -8.80 18.99
C GLY A 141 -5.30 -8.26 20.05
N GLY A 142 -5.88 -7.77 21.14
CA GLY A 142 -5.23 -7.73 22.43
C GLY A 142 -4.74 -9.15 22.70
N VAL A 143 -3.43 -9.30 22.82
CA VAL A 143 -2.85 -10.50 23.36
C VAL A 143 -2.84 -10.33 24.87
N LEU A 144 -3.69 -11.15 25.50
CA LEU A 144 -3.84 -11.50 26.93
C LEU A 144 -4.59 -10.52 27.83
#